data_AF-A0A965AX16-F1
#
_entry.id   AF-A0A965AX16-F1
#
_cell.length_a   1.000
_cell.length_b   1.000
_cell.length_c   1.000
_cell.angle_alpha   90.00
_cell.angle_beta   90.00
_cell.angle_gamma   90.00
#
_symmetry.space_group_name_H-M   'P 1'
#
loop_
_entity.id
_entity.type
_entity.pdbx_description
1 polymer ?
#
loop_
_entity_poly.entity_id
_entity_poly.type
_entity_poly.pdbx_seq_one_letter_code
_entity_poly.pdbx_strand_id
1 'polypeptide(L)'
;MVAVFGKQKLQYVSLSDITRADANALRDHLLARVSPNSAVRMLSVLKAAVNFAITEHSLHMPNVFANLRIKGAGSSKDDRLPMSDEQLHKARANFLDDPIAAAMFVTLADTGARVSEISGLRVKDCDV
;
A
#
# COMPACT_ATOMS: atom_id res chain seq x y z
N MET A 1 18.71 -3.56 -21.97
CA MET A 1 17.71 -3.57 -20.88
C MET A 1 18.38 -3.79 -19.52
N VAL A 2 19.49 -3.10 -19.26
CA VAL A 2 20.29 -3.25 -18.04
C VAL A 2 19.99 -2.08 -17.10
N ALA A 3 19.45 -2.42 -15.93
CA ALA A 3 19.56 -1.69 -14.68
C ALA A 3 19.17 -0.20 -14.70
N VAL A 4 17.87 0.08 -14.74
CA VAL A 4 17.39 1.40 -14.30
C VAL A 4 17.81 1.63 -12.82
N PHE A 5 17.82 0.58 -11.99
CA PHE A 5 18.47 0.56 -10.68
C PHE A 5 18.89 -0.88 -10.32
N GLY A 6 20.10 -1.30 -10.71
CA GLY A 6 20.70 -2.57 -10.28
C GLY A 6 21.46 -2.41 -8.95
N LYS A 7 21.76 -3.52 -8.25
CA LYS A 7 22.56 -3.51 -7.00
C LYS A 7 23.82 -2.65 -7.13
N GLN A 8 24.51 -2.69 -8.27
CA GLN A 8 25.72 -1.90 -8.51
C GLN A 8 25.46 -0.38 -8.58
N LYS A 9 24.41 0.08 -9.27
CA LYS A 9 24.15 1.52 -9.40
C LYS A 9 23.68 2.14 -8.08
N LEU A 10 22.98 1.38 -7.23
CA LEU A 10 22.56 1.86 -5.91
C LEU A 10 23.64 1.77 -4.83
N GLN A 11 24.64 0.88 -5.01
CA GLN A 11 25.67 0.63 -4.00
C GLN A 11 26.88 1.56 -4.14
N TYR A 12 27.15 2.10 -5.33
CA TYR A 12 28.38 2.86 -5.61
C TYR A 12 28.15 4.28 -6.13
N VAL A 13 26.90 4.68 -6.42
CA VAL A 13 26.59 6.03 -6.89
C VAL A 13 26.20 6.90 -5.70
N SER A 14 26.85 8.06 -5.58
CA SER A 14 26.49 9.06 -4.58
C SER A 14 25.04 9.52 -4.78
N LEU A 15 24.33 9.83 -3.69
CA LEU A 15 22.98 10.39 -3.77
C LEU A 15 22.94 11.65 -4.64
N SER A 16 24.00 12.48 -4.61
CA SER A 16 24.16 13.69 -5.43
C SER A 16 24.10 13.43 -6.93
N ASP A 17 24.47 12.23 -7.37
CA ASP A 17 24.62 11.89 -8.78
C ASP A 17 23.37 11.18 -9.34
N ILE A 18 22.40 10.87 -8.47
CA ILE A 18 21.10 10.35 -8.90
C ILE A 18 20.29 11.51 -9.45
N THR A 19 19.98 11.45 -10.74
CA THR A 19 19.31 12.53 -11.44
C THR A 19 17.79 12.40 -11.39
N ARG A 20 17.08 13.47 -11.76
CA ARG A 20 15.64 13.42 -11.99
C ARG A 20 15.25 12.45 -13.12
N ALA A 21 16.12 12.26 -14.11
CA ALA A 21 15.91 11.31 -15.20
C ALA A 21 15.92 9.87 -14.68
N ASP A 22 16.83 9.53 -13.77
CA ASP A 22 16.85 8.23 -13.11
C ASP A 22 15.56 8.00 -12.30
N ALA A 23 15.13 9.00 -11.52
CA ALA A 23 13.90 8.92 -10.74
C ALA A 23 12.65 8.71 -11.61
N ASN A 24 12.57 9.37 -12.77
CA ASN A 24 11.50 9.14 -13.75
C ASN A 24 11.59 7.74 -14.37
N ALA A 25 12.79 7.27 -14.71
CA ALA A 25 12.98 5.93 -15.26
C ALA A 25 12.55 4.85 -14.26
N LEU A 26 12.83 5.01 -12.96
CA LEU A 26 12.33 4.10 -11.93
C LEU A 26 10.81 4.11 -11.84
N ARG A 27 10.20 5.31 -11.84
CA ARG A 27 8.75 5.44 -11.85
C ARG A 27 8.15 4.68 -13.03
N ASP A 28 8.67 4.87 -14.24
CA ASP A 28 8.13 4.25 -15.45
C ASP A 28 8.32 2.73 -15.43
N HIS A 29 9.47 2.26 -14.95
CA HIS A 29 9.70 0.83 -14.72
C HIS A 29 8.76 0.22 -13.67
N LEU A 30 8.45 0.94 -12.58
CA LEU A 30 7.46 0.49 -11.59
C LEU A 30 6.05 0.46 -12.20
N LEU A 31 5.66 1.49 -12.94
CA LEU A 31 4.34 1.56 -13.59
C LEU A 31 4.13 0.48 -14.67
N ALA A 32 5.21 -0.07 -15.23
CA ALA A 32 5.14 -1.22 -16.13
C ALA A 32 4.86 -2.56 -15.41
N ARG A 33 4.97 -2.61 -14.08
CA ARG A 33 4.95 -3.88 -13.30
C ARG A 33 3.94 -3.91 -12.18
N VAL A 34 3.57 -2.76 -11.63
CA VAL A 34 2.64 -2.65 -10.50
C VAL A 34 1.60 -1.57 -10.76
N SER A 35 0.47 -1.64 -10.04
CA SER A 35 -0.56 -0.62 -10.15
C SER A 35 -0.03 0.77 -9.74
N PRO A 36 -0.60 1.87 -10.28
CA PRO A 36 -0.19 3.23 -9.93
C PRO A 36 -0.14 3.50 -8.43
N ASN A 37 -1.14 3.03 -7.68
CA ASN A 37 -1.18 3.15 -6.22
C ASN A 37 -0.02 2.41 -5.53
N SER A 38 0.38 1.25 -6.06
CA SER A 38 1.52 0.50 -5.53
C SER A 38 2.84 1.21 -5.84
N ALA A 39 3.01 1.75 -7.04
CA ALA A 39 4.17 2.56 -7.41
C ALA A 39 4.30 3.81 -6.52
N VAL A 40 3.19 4.51 -6.25
CA VAL A 40 3.17 5.65 -5.31
C VAL A 40 3.67 5.24 -3.93
N ARG A 41 3.18 4.12 -3.36
CA ARG A 41 3.65 3.64 -2.05
C ARG A 41 5.15 3.33 -2.05
N MET A 42 5.65 2.60 -3.05
CA MET A 42 7.07 2.26 -3.16
C MET A 42 7.97 3.49 -3.27
N LEU A 43 7.60 4.45 -4.13
CA LEU A 43 8.34 5.71 -4.27
C LEU A 43 8.25 6.60 -3.03
N SER A 44 7.16 6.51 -2.26
CA SER A 44 7.02 7.25 -1.00
C SER A 44 8.01 6.77 0.05
N VAL A 45 8.27 5.46 0.12
CA VAL A 45 9.33 4.90 0.98
C VAL A 45 10.69 5.43 0.56
N LEU A 46 11.02 5.41 -0.74
CA LEU A 46 12.29 5.95 -1.25
C LEU A 46 12.44 7.44 -0.98
N LYS A 47 11.38 8.22 -1.22
CA LYS A 47 11.36 9.66 -0.91
C LYS A 47 11.66 9.90 0.57
N ALA A 48 11.03 9.15 1.47
CA ALA A 48 11.26 9.28 2.91
C ALA A 48 12.70 8.93 3.30
N ALA A 49 13.23 7.82 2.80
CA ALA A 49 14.60 7.39 3.06
C ALA A 49 15.65 8.41 2.58
N VAL A 50 15.47 8.97 1.37
CA VAL A 50 16.38 9.99 0.83
C VAL A 50 16.26 11.31 1.59
N ASN A 51 15.05 11.72 1.97
CA ASN A 51 14.87 12.90 2.83
C ASN A 51 15.58 12.73 4.17
N PHE A 52 15.46 11.56 4.79
CA PHE A 52 16.17 11.24 6.03
C PHE A 52 17.68 11.40 5.84
N ALA A 53 18.27 10.81 4.80
CA ALA A 53 19.71 10.93 4.53
C ALA A 53 20.17 12.37 4.24
N ILE A 54 19.36 13.15 3.51
CA ILE A 54 19.65 14.58 3.25
C ILE A 54 19.72 15.35 4.56
N THR A 55 18.76 15.14 5.47
CA THR A 55 18.72 15.83 6.76
C THR A 55 19.84 15.35 7.68
N GLU A 56 19.99 14.03 7.86
CA GLU A 56 20.96 13.43 8.78
C GLU A 56 22.41 13.83 8.44
N HIS A 57 22.74 13.88 7.15
CA HIS A 57 24.08 14.22 6.68
C HIS A 57 24.23 15.67 6.22
N SER A 58 23.22 16.53 6.46
CA SER A 58 23.22 17.95 6.06
C SER A 58 23.58 18.17 4.58
N LEU A 59 23.06 17.31 3.70
CA LEU A 59 23.34 17.40 2.26
C LEU A 59 22.60 18.59 1.65
N HIS A 60 23.31 19.43 0.90
CA HIS A 60 22.73 20.60 0.24
C HIS A 60 22.23 20.25 -1.17
N MET A 61 21.29 19.30 -1.26
CA MET A 61 20.74 18.82 -2.54
C MET A 61 19.23 18.61 -2.48
N PRO A 62 18.51 18.77 -3.60
CA PRO A 62 17.09 18.46 -3.66
C PRO A 62 16.86 16.94 -3.73
N ASN A 63 15.75 16.47 -3.17
CA ASN A 63 15.32 15.09 -3.35
C ASN A 63 14.69 14.87 -4.75
N VAL A 64 15.38 14.15 -5.62
CA VAL A 64 14.93 13.88 -7.00
C VAL A 64 13.67 13.02 -7.09
N PHE A 65 13.31 12.28 -6.04
CA PHE A 65 12.08 11.49 -5.94
C PHE A 65 10.87 12.30 -5.42
N ALA A 66 11.09 13.54 -4.95
CA ALA A 66 9.98 14.40 -4.53
C ALA A 66 9.10 14.79 -5.73
N ASN A 67 7.77 14.81 -5.53
CA ASN A 67 6.82 15.28 -6.56
C ASN A 67 6.92 14.55 -7.90
N LEU A 68 7.22 13.24 -7.90
CA LEU A 68 7.10 12.42 -9.12
C LEU A 68 5.62 12.27 -9.48
N ARG A 69 5.25 12.70 -10.69
CA ARG A 69 3.85 12.62 -11.16
C ARG A 69 3.55 11.19 -11.61
N ILE A 70 2.61 10.55 -10.93
CA ILE A 70 2.03 9.26 -11.32
C ILE A 70 0.57 9.50 -11.70
N LYS A 71 0.20 9.14 -12.94
CA LYS A 71 -1.19 9.18 -13.40
C LYS A 71 -1.92 7.91 -12.99
N GLY A 72 -3.22 8.00 -12.73
CA GLY A 72 -4.06 6.86 -12.36
C GLY A 72 -3.87 6.35 -10.93
N ALA A 73 -3.15 7.10 -10.08
CA ALA A 73 -3.14 6.87 -8.65
C ALA A 73 -4.30 7.62 -7.97
N GLY A 74 -4.81 7.06 -6.89
CA GLY A 74 -6.08 7.42 -6.25
C GLY A 74 -7.06 6.25 -6.29
N SER A 75 -8.13 6.35 -5.51
CA SER A 75 -9.30 5.49 -5.66
C SER A 75 -10.22 6.08 -6.74
N SER A 76 -10.74 5.25 -7.64
CA SER A 76 -11.86 5.67 -8.48
C SER A 76 -13.13 5.83 -7.63
N LYS A 77 -14.10 6.59 -8.12
CA LYS A 77 -15.44 6.66 -7.49
C LYS A 77 -16.13 5.29 -7.46
N ASP A 78 -15.76 4.41 -8.37
CA ASP A 78 -16.33 3.08 -8.51
C ASP A 78 -15.50 2.00 -7.80
N ASP A 79 -14.38 2.36 -7.16
CA ASP A 79 -13.59 1.41 -6.38
C ASP A 79 -14.24 1.19 -4.99
N ARG A 80 -14.54 -0.07 -4.67
CA ARG A 80 -15.03 -0.53 -3.35
C ARG A 80 -16.39 0.06 -2.96
N LEU A 81 -17.39 -0.15 -3.81
CA LEU A 81 -18.77 0.18 -3.47
C LEU A 81 -19.24 -0.53 -2.19
N PRO A 82 -20.06 0.12 -1.36
CA PRO A 82 -20.66 -0.54 -0.21
C PRO A 82 -21.55 -1.69 -0.66
N MET A 83 -21.60 -2.73 0.17
CA MET A 83 -22.53 -3.83 -0.02
C MET A 83 -23.93 -3.41 0.43
N SER A 84 -24.96 -3.70 -0.35
CA SER A 84 -26.34 -3.49 0.10
C SER A 84 -26.75 -4.56 1.13
N ASP A 85 -27.78 -4.26 1.93
CA ASP A 85 -28.32 -5.22 2.91
C ASP A 85 -28.76 -6.53 2.25
N GLU A 86 -29.32 -6.47 1.04
CA GLU A 86 -29.71 -7.66 0.29
C GLU A 86 -28.49 -8.50 -0.13
N GLN A 87 -27.42 -7.86 -0.60
CA GLN A 87 -26.17 -8.53 -0.96
C GLN A 87 -25.52 -9.16 0.27
N LEU A 88 -25.53 -8.47 1.41
CA LEU A 88 -25.00 -8.95 2.68
C LEU A 88 -25.79 -10.17 3.18
N HIS A 89 -27.13 -10.10 3.11
CA HIS A 89 -28.01 -11.21 3.48
C HIS A 89 -27.76 -12.45 2.61
N LYS A 90 -27.65 -12.27 1.29
CA LYS A 90 -27.33 -13.37 0.36
C LYS A 90 -25.94 -13.95 0.61
N ALA A 91 -24.95 -13.13 0.93
CA ALA A 91 -23.59 -13.57 1.19
C ALA A 91 -23.48 -14.46 2.45
N ARG A 92 -24.32 -14.23 3.46
CA ARG A 92 -24.31 -15.01 4.72
C ARG A 92 -24.44 -16.52 4.48
N ALA A 93 -25.24 -16.93 3.50
CA ALA A 93 -25.46 -18.34 3.17
C ALA A 93 -24.17 -19.08 2.79
N ASN A 94 -23.18 -18.38 2.22
CA ASN A 94 -21.91 -18.97 1.78
C ASN A 94 -21.00 -19.42 2.94
N PHE A 95 -21.34 -19.06 4.18
CA PHE A 95 -20.50 -19.32 5.34
C PHE A 95 -21.15 -20.30 6.34
N LEU A 96 -22.39 -20.74 6.10
CA LEU A 96 -23.16 -21.53 7.08
C LEU A 96 -22.58 -22.93 7.34
N ASP A 97 -21.86 -23.50 6.38
CA ASP A 97 -21.25 -24.83 6.50
C ASP A 97 -20.00 -24.84 7.41
N ASP A 98 -19.45 -23.66 7.75
CA ASP A 98 -18.33 -23.50 8.67
C ASP A 98 -18.76 -22.59 9.85
N PRO A 99 -18.92 -23.15 11.07
CA PRO A 99 -19.33 -22.39 12.25
C PRO A 99 -18.42 -21.20 12.57
N ILE A 100 -17.11 -21.31 12.30
CA ILE A 100 -16.15 -20.23 12.56
C ILE A 100 -16.35 -19.11 11.54
N ALA A 101 -16.42 -19.47 10.25
CA ALA A 101 -16.65 -18.49 9.19
C ALA A 101 -18.00 -17.78 9.34
N ALA A 102 -19.05 -18.51 9.71
CA ALA A 102 -20.37 -17.96 9.99
C ALA A 102 -20.35 -16.95 11.15
N ALA A 103 -19.70 -17.32 12.27
CA ALA A 103 -19.56 -16.43 13.41
C ALA A 103 -18.77 -15.16 13.04
N MET A 104 -17.62 -15.31 12.36
CA MET A 104 -16.82 -14.17 11.90
C MET A 104 -17.60 -13.24 10.99
N PHE A 105 -18.35 -13.78 10.02
CA PHE A 105 -19.14 -12.97 9.09
C PHE A 105 -20.20 -12.15 9.82
N VAL A 106 -20.97 -12.76 10.73
CA VAL A 106 -22.01 -12.09 11.51
C VAL A 106 -21.40 -11.01 12.41
N THR A 107 -20.33 -11.33 13.16
CA THR A 107 -19.70 -10.35 14.05
C THR A 107 -19.13 -9.16 13.27
N LEU A 108 -18.51 -9.39 12.10
CA LEU A 108 -18.01 -8.30 11.26
C LEU A 108 -19.14 -7.42 10.69
N ALA A 109 -20.22 -8.04 10.22
CA ALA A 109 -21.38 -7.34 9.68
C ALA A 109 -22.07 -6.47 10.73
N ASP A 110 -22.26 -7.00 11.94
CA ASP A 110 -23.07 -6.33 12.97
C ASP A 110 -22.26 -5.28 13.76
N THR A 111 -20.94 -5.44 13.88
CA THR A 111 -20.10 -4.52 14.67
C THR A 111 -19.36 -3.47 13.84
N GLY A 112 -19.12 -3.74 12.55
CA GLY A 112 -18.27 -2.90 11.71
C GLY A 112 -16.78 -2.94 12.09
N ALA A 113 -16.36 -3.88 12.95
CA ALA A 113 -14.97 -4.05 13.34
C ALA A 113 -14.09 -4.50 12.17
N ARG A 114 -12.76 -4.30 12.29
CA ARG A 114 -11.81 -4.85 11.32
C ARG A 114 -11.68 -6.36 11.50
N VAL A 115 -11.41 -7.05 10.40
CA VAL A 115 -11.14 -8.50 10.40
C VAL A 115 -10.08 -8.90 11.44
N SER A 116 -9.01 -8.11 11.58
CA SER A 116 -7.93 -8.36 12.56
C SER A 116 -8.34 -8.18 14.02
N GLU A 117 -9.39 -7.40 14.29
CA GLU A 117 -9.93 -7.21 15.63
C GLU A 117 -10.77 -8.43 16.02
N ILE A 118 -11.62 -8.91 15.10
CA ILE A 118 -12.49 -10.07 15.33
C ILE A 118 -11.72 -11.39 15.33
N SER A 119 -10.76 -11.58 14.43
CA SER A 119 -10.00 -12.84 14.37
C SER A 119 -9.09 -13.06 15.58
N GLY A 120 -8.78 -12.00 16.34
CA GLY A 120 -8.00 -12.06 17.58
C GLY A 120 -8.84 -12.05 18.86
N LEU A 121 -10.17 -11.93 18.76
CA LEU A 121 -11.08 -11.78 19.89
C LEU A 121 -11.08 -13.04 20.78
N ARG A 122 -10.97 -12.86 22.10
CA ARG A 122 -10.98 -13.96 23.07
C ARG A 122 -12.20 -13.85 23.97
N VAL A 123 -12.60 -14.97 24.57
CA VAL A 123 -13.72 -15.03 25.53
C VAL A 123 -13.58 -14.00 26.65
N LYS A 124 -12.36 -13.80 27.17
CA LYS A 124 -12.08 -12.83 28.24
C LYS A 124 -12.29 -11.36 27.84
N ASP A 125 -12.37 -11.08 26.54
CA ASP A 125 -12.58 -9.74 26.00
C ASP A 125 -14.10 -9.44 25.89
N CYS A 126 -14.96 -10.44 26.12
CA CYS A 126 -16.41 -10.32 26.16
C CYS A 126 -16.90 -10.28 27.61
N ASP A 127 -17.78 -9.33 27.91
CA ASP A 127 -18.53 -9.29 29.16
C ASP A 127 -19.75 -10.21 28.99
N VAL A 128 -19.71 -11.38 29.63
CA VAL A 128 -20.69 -12.49 29.50
C VAL A 128 -21.47 -12.72 30.77
#